data_AF-A0A091JXN3-F1
#
_entry.id   AF-A0A091JXN3-F1
#
_cell.length_a   1.000
_cell.length_b   1.000
_cell.length_c   1.000
_cell.angle_alpha   90.00
_cell.angle_beta   90.00
_cell.angle_gamma   90.00
#
_symmetry.space_group_name_H-M   'P 1'
#
loop_
_entity.id
_entity.type
_entity.pdbx_description
1 polymer ?
#
loop_
_entity_poly.entity_id
_entity_poly.type
_entity_poly.pdbx_seq_one_letter_code
_entity_poly.pdbx_strand_id
1 'polypeptide(L)'
;HHELTSLFECPVCFDYVLPPILQCQSGHLVCNQCRQKLSLCPTCRGSLTPSIRNLAMEKVASAVLFPCKYATTGCSLTLHHTEKPEHEDICEYRPYSCPCPGASCKWQGSLEAVMSHLMHAHKSITTLQGEDIVFLATDINLPGAVDWVMMQSCFGHHFMLVLEKQEKYEGYQQFFAIVLLIGTRKQAENFVYRLERNGNPPR
;
A
#
# COMPACT_ATOMS: atom_id res chain seq x y z
N HIS A 1 -26.70 15.54 -2.80
CA HIS A 1 -25.94 14.28 -2.92
C HIS A 1 -24.90 14.09 -1.81
N HIS A 2 -24.05 15.08 -1.50
CA HIS A 2 -23.06 14.99 -0.40
C HIS A 2 -23.67 14.74 1.00
N GLU A 3 -24.92 15.17 1.23
CA GLU A 3 -25.61 15.00 2.51
C GLU A 3 -25.99 13.55 2.84
N LEU A 4 -26.10 12.66 1.84
CA LEU A 4 -26.46 11.26 2.08
C LEU A 4 -25.25 10.39 2.41
N THR A 5 -24.09 10.68 1.80
CA THR A 5 -22.86 9.92 2.03
C THR A 5 -22.29 10.15 3.43
N SER A 6 -22.48 11.34 4.01
CA SER A 6 -22.03 11.64 5.38
C SER A 6 -22.74 10.80 6.45
N LEU A 7 -23.96 10.31 6.17
CA LEU A 7 -24.67 9.37 7.05
C LEU A 7 -23.97 8.01 7.17
N PHE A 8 -23.06 7.71 6.25
CA PHE A 8 -22.27 6.49 6.25
C PHE A 8 -20.87 6.70 6.84
N GLU A 9 -20.52 7.83 7.42
CA GLU A 9 -19.17 8.02 7.96
C GLU A 9 -18.98 7.26 9.28
N CYS A 10 -17.87 6.51 9.37
CA CYS A 10 -17.50 5.85 10.61
C CYS A 10 -16.89 6.87 11.58
N PRO A 11 -17.38 6.97 12.83
CA PRO A 11 -16.87 7.95 13.80
C PRO A 11 -15.46 7.67 14.33
N VAL A 12 -14.82 6.59 13.86
CA VAL A 12 -13.51 6.13 14.35
C VAL A 12 -12.41 6.37 13.31
N CYS A 13 -12.63 5.89 12.09
CA CYS A 13 -11.65 6.02 11.01
C CYS A 13 -12.00 7.12 9.99
N PHE A 14 -13.20 7.73 10.11
CA PHE A 14 -13.72 8.73 9.18
C PHE A 14 -13.84 8.25 7.73
N ASP A 15 -13.84 6.93 7.52
CA ASP A 15 -14.11 6.30 6.23
C ASP A 15 -15.58 5.86 6.15
N TYR A 16 -16.07 5.58 4.95
CA TYR A 16 -17.45 5.16 4.73
C TYR A 16 -17.70 3.73 5.24
N VAL A 17 -18.80 3.56 5.98
CA VAL A 17 -19.36 2.30 6.43
C VAL A 17 -20.06 1.66 5.24
N LEU A 18 -19.32 0.84 4.50
CA LEU A 18 -19.86 0.05 3.39
C LEU A 18 -20.43 -1.30 3.87
N PRO A 19 -21.34 -1.93 3.11
CA PRO A 19 -21.87 -3.26 3.42
C PRO A 19 -20.76 -4.31 3.69
N PRO A 20 -20.91 -5.18 4.72
CA PRO A 20 -22.02 -5.23 5.67
C PRO A 20 -22.01 -4.06 6.67
N ILE A 21 -23.15 -3.36 6.78
CA ILE A 21 -23.26 -2.15 7.61
C ILE A 21 -23.67 -2.58 9.01
N LEU A 22 -22.87 -2.22 10.01
CA LEU A 22 -23.08 -2.62 11.40
C LEU A 22 -23.54 -1.43 12.24
N GLN A 23 -24.44 -1.69 13.19
CA GLN A 23 -24.97 -0.69 14.11
C GLN A 23 -24.97 -1.17 15.57
N CYS A 24 -24.99 -0.23 16.50
CA CYS A 24 -25.34 -0.50 17.89
C CYS A 24 -26.86 -0.58 18.10
N GLN A 25 -27.32 -0.94 19.29
CA GLN A 25 -28.75 -0.98 19.63
C GLN A 25 -29.45 0.38 19.49
N SER A 26 -28.71 1.49 19.59
CA SER A 26 -29.22 2.85 19.39
C SER A 26 -29.16 3.33 17.95
N GLY A 27 -28.71 2.50 16.99
CA GLY A 27 -28.69 2.85 15.56
C GLY A 27 -27.42 3.52 15.03
N HIS A 28 -26.38 3.73 15.84
CA HIS A 28 -25.12 4.34 15.37
C HIS A 28 -24.27 3.37 14.57
N LEU A 29 -23.77 3.81 13.41
CA LEU A 29 -23.00 3.00 12.49
C LEU A 29 -21.51 2.93 12.86
N VAL A 30 -20.89 1.77 12.64
CA VAL A 30 -19.44 1.56 12.75
C VAL A 30 -19.00 0.63 11.62
N CYS A 31 -17.87 0.92 10.96
CA CYS A 31 -17.35 0.06 9.90
C CYS A 31 -16.87 -1.29 10.47
N ASN A 32 -16.86 -2.33 9.62
CA ASN A 32 -16.47 -3.68 10.04
C ASN A 32 -15.06 -3.73 10.64
N GLN A 33 -14.11 -2.97 10.09
CA GLN A 33 -12.72 -2.93 10.58
C GLN A 33 -12.62 -2.35 12.00
N CYS A 34 -13.32 -1.25 12.28
CA CYS A 34 -13.33 -0.63 13.61
C CYS A 34 -14.14 -1.46 14.60
N ARG A 35 -15.24 -2.09 14.17
CA ARG A 35 -16.07 -2.94 15.01
C ARG A 35 -15.28 -4.08 15.67
N GLN A 36 -14.31 -4.68 14.96
CA GLN A 36 -13.48 -5.77 15.49
C GLN A 36 -12.61 -5.33 16.68
N LYS A 37 -12.31 -4.03 16.79
CA LYS A 37 -11.45 -3.46 17.83
C LYS A 37 -12.23 -2.86 19.00
N LEU A 38 -13.57 -2.91 18.93
CA LEU A 38 -14.46 -2.21 19.87
C LEU A 38 -15.48 -3.15 20.49
N SER A 39 -15.69 -3.02 21.80
CA SER A 39 -16.79 -3.66 22.53
C SER A 39 -17.97 -2.71 22.76
N LEU A 40 -17.71 -1.40 22.82
CA LEU A 40 -18.69 -0.35 23.08
C LEU A 40 -18.78 0.63 21.91
N CYS A 41 -19.99 1.17 21.69
CA CYS A 41 -20.24 2.15 20.66
C CYS A 41 -19.48 3.45 20.97
N PRO A 42 -18.68 3.99 20.04
CA PRO A 42 -17.93 5.22 20.28
C PRO A 42 -18.83 6.45 20.48
N THR A 43 -20.07 6.41 19.96
CA THR A 43 -21.03 7.52 20.04
C THR A 43 -21.87 7.49 21.32
N CYS A 44 -22.53 6.36 21.63
CA CYS A 44 -23.46 6.28 22.78
C CYS A 44 -22.97 5.40 23.94
N ARG A 45 -21.78 4.80 23.83
CA ARG A 45 -21.20 3.86 24.81
C ARG A 45 -22.02 2.58 25.06
N GLY A 46 -23.08 2.34 24.29
CA GLY A 46 -23.87 1.10 24.36
C GLY A 46 -23.09 -0.12 23.87
N SER A 47 -23.52 -1.33 24.27
CA SER A 47 -22.92 -2.59 23.81
C SER A 47 -23.00 -2.72 22.29
N LEU A 48 -21.89 -3.08 21.65
CA LEU A 48 -21.85 -3.46 20.23
C LEU A 48 -22.10 -4.96 20.02
N THR A 49 -22.28 -5.71 21.11
CA THR A 49 -22.57 -7.15 21.11
C THR A 49 -24.02 -7.39 21.53
N PRO A 50 -24.80 -8.18 20.78
CA PRO A 50 -24.43 -8.86 19.52
C PRO A 50 -24.21 -7.87 18.36
N SER A 51 -23.49 -8.30 17.33
CA SER A 51 -23.29 -7.48 16.12
C SER A 51 -24.60 -7.37 15.34
N ILE A 52 -25.16 -6.17 15.22
CA ILE A 52 -26.44 -5.93 14.54
C ILE A 52 -26.15 -5.38 13.14
N ARG A 53 -26.59 -6.10 12.10
CA ARG A 53 -26.54 -5.62 10.72
C ARG A 53 -27.72 -4.70 10.41
N ASN A 54 -27.45 -3.59 9.72
CA ASN A 54 -28.47 -2.66 9.27
C ASN A 54 -28.80 -2.90 7.79
N LEU A 55 -29.69 -3.87 7.53
CA LEU A 55 -30.11 -4.24 6.16
C LEU A 55 -30.80 -3.09 5.40
N ALA A 56 -31.47 -2.17 6.12
CA ALA A 56 -32.08 -1.01 5.50
C ALA A 56 -31.01 -0.06 4.95
N MET A 57 -29.99 0.25 5.74
CA MET A 57 -28.87 1.08 5.29
C MET A 57 -28.03 0.40 4.21
N GLU A 58 -27.93 -0.94 4.20
CA GLU A 58 -27.31 -1.67 3.08
C GLU A 58 -28.07 -1.43 1.78
N LYS A 59 -29.42 -1.46 1.80
CA LYS A 59 -30.24 -1.13 0.61
C LYS A 59 -30.05 0.32 0.16
N VAL A 60 -29.95 1.26 1.09
CA VAL A 60 -29.68 2.67 0.77
C VAL A 60 -28.29 2.81 0.15
N ALA A 61 -27.27 2.14 0.70
CA ALA A 61 -25.91 2.15 0.15
C ALA A 61 -25.83 1.61 -1.29
N SER A 62 -26.72 0.72 -1.70
CA SER A 62 -26.80 0.25 -3.09
C SER A 62 -27.30 1.33 -4.07
N ALA A 63 -28.07 2.31 -3.60
CA ALA A 63 -28.62 3.41 -4.41
C ALA A 63 -27.76 4.68 -4.39
N VAL A 64 -26.69 4.71 -3.57
CA VAL A 64 -25.82 5.87 -3.38
C VAL A 64 -24.44 5.61 -3.99
N LEU A 65 -23.86 6.66 -4.58
CA LEU A 65 -22.47 6.68 -5.03
C LEU A 65 -21.60 7.31 -3.94
N PHE A 66 -20.45 6.70 -3.67
CA PHE A 66 -19.48 7.13 -2.66
C PHE A 66 -18.24 7.71 -3.35
N PRO A 67 -17.72 8.86 -2.92
CA PRO A 67 -16.47 9.37 -3.45
C PRO A 67 -15.30 8.44 -3.11
N CYS A 68 -14.29 8.37 -3.97
CA CYS A 68 -13.04 7.68 -3.68
C CYS A 68 -12.39 8.24 -2.40
N LYS A 69 -11.77 7.40 -1.57
CA LYS A 69 -11.05 7.88 -0.36
C LYS A 69 -9.91 8.85 -0.67
N TYR A 70 -9.42 8.83 -1.91
CA TYR A 70 -8.40 9.74 -2.44
C TYR A 70 -8.98 11.00 -3.09
N ALA A 71 -10.24 11.36 -2.79
CA ALA A 71 -10.84 12.58 -3.30
C ALA A 71 -10.11 13.84 -2.82
N THR A 72 -9.56 13.82 -1.60
CA THR A 72 -8.75 14.91 -1.05
C THR A 72 -7.41 15.10 -1.76
N THR A 73 -6.90 14.07 -2.44
CA THR A 73 -5.65 14.11 -3.21
C THR A 73 -5.88 14.29 -4.71
N GLY A 74 -7.13 14.40 -5.16
CA GLY A 74 -7.49 14.77 -6.54
C GLY A 74 -8.41 13.80 -7.27
N CYS A 75 -8.77 12.65 -6.69
CA CYS A 75 -9.67 11.71 -7.36
C CYS A 75 -11.13 12.23 -7.39
N SER A 76 -11.66 12.53 -8.57
CA SER A 76 -13.04 13.02 -8.72
C SER A 76 -14.10 11.92 -8.86
N LEU A 77 -13.70 10.64 -8.83
CA LEU A 77 -14.61 9.53 -9.07
C LEU A 77 -15.52 9.25 -7.86
N THR A 78 -16.80 9.03 -8.17
CA THR A 78 -17.83 8.55 -7.24
C THR A 78 -18.37 7.22 -7.76
N LEU A 79 -18.37 6.19 -6.90
CA LEU A 79 -18.54 4.79 -7.30
C LEU A 79 -19.56 4.09 -6.40
N HIS A 80 -20.16 3.00 -6.89
CA HIS A 80 -20.95 2.13 -6.02
C HIS A 80 -20.04 1.42 -5.01
N HIS A 81 -20.61 1.05 -3.85
CA HIS A 81 -19.85 0.36 -2.79
C HIS A 81 -19.21 -0.96 -3.25
N THR A 82 -19.75 -1.59 -4.31
CA THR A 82 -19.23 -2.82 -4.91
C THR A 82 -17.97 -2.59 -5.75
N GLU A 83 -17.83 -1.42 -6.37
CA GLU A 83 -16.74 -1.09 -7.31
C GLU A 83 -15.63 -0.27 -6.63
N LYS A 84 -15.98 0.46 -5.57
CA LYS A 84 -15.08 1.35 -4.84
C LYS A 84 -13.80 0.66 -4.34
N PRO A 85 -13.81 -0.56 -3.75
CA PRO A 85 -12.58 -1.21 -3.29
C PRO A 85 -11.60 -1.50 -4.43
N GLU A 86 -12.10 -2.03 -5.55
CA GLU A 86 -11.28 -2.36 -6.72
C GLU A 86 -10.65 -1.09 -7.32
N HIS A 87 -11.43 -0.02 -7.46
CA HIS A 87 -10.90 1.27 -7.90
C HIS A 87 -9.81 1.80 -6.96
N GLU A 88 -10.03 1.76 -5.65
CA GLU A 88 -9.09 2.31 -4.68
C GLU A 88 -7.74 1.58 -4.66
N ASP A 89 -7.70 0.29 -5.01
CA ASP A 89 -6.44 -0.44 -5.11
C ASP A 89 -5.57 0.04 -6.28
N ILE A 90 -6.22 0.52 -7.36
CA ILE A 90 -5.58 0.97 -8.60
C ILE A 90 -5.65 2.48 -8.84
N CYS A 91 -6.16 3.25 -7.88
CA CYS A 91 -6.39 4.69 -8.05
C CYS A 91 -5.06 5.44 -8.23
N GLU A 92 -4.93 6.25 -9.28
CA GLU A 92 -3.71 7.02 -9.58
C GLU A 92 -3.40 8.08 -8.51
N TYR A 93 -4.41 8.52 -7.75
CA TYR A 93 -4.27 9.49 -6.66
C TYR A 93 -3.94 8.83 -5.32
N ARG A 94 -3.78 7.50 -5.29
CA ARG A 94 -3.34 6.76 -4.12
C ARG A 94 -1.93 7.19 -3.73
N PRO A 95 -1.68 7.57 -2.46
CA PRO A 95 -0.33 7.85 -1.98
C PRO A 95 0.58 6.62 -2.12
N TYR A 96 1.81 6.86 -2.54
CA TYR A 96 2.88 5.87 -2.59
C TYR A 96 3.38 5.61 -1.18
N SER A 97 3.44 4.34 -0.79
CA SER A 97 4.19 3.90 0.39
C SER A 97 5.69 3.91 0.09
N CYS A 98 6.52 4.04 1.13
CA CYS A 98 7.96 3.87 0.98
C CYS A 98 8.28 2.52 0.29
N PRO A 99 9.06 2.50 -0.81
CA PRO A 99 9.38 1.29 -1.55
C PRO A 99 10.54 0.49 -0.92
N CYS A 100 11.19 1.00 0.13
CA CYS A 100 12.32 0.31 0.77
C CYS A 100 11.84 -1.00 1.42
N PRO A 101 12.52 -2.14 1.18
CA PRO A 101 12.27 -3.38 1.91
C PRO A 101 12.53 -3.19 3.41
N GLY A 102 11.76 -3.90 4.22
CA GLY A 102 11.75 -3.79 5.68
C GLY A 102 10.58 -2.94 6.22
N ALA A 103 9.87 -3.48 7.21
CA ALA A 103 8.62 -2.91 7.74
C ALA A 103 8.79 -1.65 8.64
N SER A 104 9.99 -1.05 8.71
CA SER A 104 10.26 0.04 9.64
C SER A 104 9.75 1.40 9.14
N CYS A 105 9.70 1.62 7.83
CA CYS A 105 9.28 2.90 7.27
C CYS A 105 7.77 2.93 7.00
N LYS A 106 7.07 3.89 7.65
CA LYS A 106 5.62 4.11 7.48
C LYS A 106 5.29 5.33 6.62
N TRP A 107 6.27 5.86 5.89
CA TRP A 107 6.09 7.05 5.07
C TRP A 107 5.11 6.77 3.92
N GLN A 108 4.25 7.75 3.64
CA GLN A 108 3.34 7.79 2.51
C GLN A 108 3.34 9.20 1.91
N GLY A 109 3.26 9.32 0.59
CA GLY A 109 3.26 10.62 -0.09
C GLY A 109 2.95 10.55 -1.58
N SER A 110 3.08 11.67 -2.30
CA SER A 110 2.98 11.70 -3.76
C SER A 110 4.19 11.03 -4.41
N LEU A 111 4.06 10.66 -5.68
CA LEU A 111 5.15 10.10 -6.47
C LEU A 111 6.39 11.01 -6.48
N GLU A 112 6.21 12.33 -6.63
CA GLU A 112 7.34 13.26 -6.68
C GLU A 112 8.11 13.32 -5.34
N ALA A 113 7.41 13.04 -4.24
CA ALA A 113 8.01 13.06 -2.91
C ALA A 113 8.81 11.77 -2.58
N VAL A 114 8.65 10.68 -3.35
CA VAL A 114 9.29 9.38 -3.06
C VAL A 114 10.82 9.49 -3.07
N MET A 115 11.41 10.07 -4.12
CA MET A 115 12.86 10.17 -4.24
C MET A 115 13.46 11.07 -3.15
N SER A 116 12.80 12.20 -2.87
CA SER A 116 13.19 13.06 -1.75
C SER A 116 13.15 12.29 -0.43
N HIS A 117 12.07 11.53 -0.18
CA HIS A 117 11.96 10.70 1.01
C HIS A 117 13.12 9.68 1.11
N LEU A 118 13.42 8.94 0.05
CA LEU A 118 14.50 7.94 0.05
C LEU A 118 15.86 8.58 0.35
N MET A 119 16.19 9.71 -0.27
CA MET A 119 17.47 10.41 -0.05
C MET A 119 17.64 10.90 1.39
N HIS A 120 16.55 11.30 2.06
CA HIS A 120 16.61 11.87 3.40
C HIS A 120 16.49 10.82 4.52
N ALA A 121 15.55 9.88 4.37
CA ALA A 121 15.23 8.88 5.39
C ALA A 121 16.05 7.59 5.24
N HIS A 122 16.55 7.29 4.04
CA HIS A 122 17.26 6.05 3.71
C HIS A 122 18.65 6.33 3.12
N LYS A 123 19.47 7.11 3.85
CA LYS A 123 20.81 7.58 3.41
C LYS A 123 21.80 6.47 3.05
N SER A 124 21.58 5.24 3.50
CA SER A 124 22.39 4.08 3.17
C SER A 124 22.18 3.59 1.73
N ILE A 125 21.07 3.96 1.08
CA ILE A 125 20.78 3.55 -0.27
C ILE A 125 21.68 4.32 -1.24
N THR A 126 22.59 3.60 -1.89
CA THR A 126 23.48 4.16 -2.90
C THR A 126 22.71 4.36 -4.21
N THR A 127 22.95 5.48 -4.89
CA THR A 127 22.40 5.76 -6.23
C THR A 127 23.50 5.73 -7.27
N LEU A 128 23.35 4.90 -8.31
CA LEU A 128 24.24 4.83 -9.46
C LEU A 128 23.57 5.42 -10.70
N GLN A 129 24.36 6.07 -11.55
CA GLN A 129 23.90 6.65 -12.83
C GLN A 129 24.30 5.73 -13.99
N GLY A 130 23.43 5.61 -14.99
CA GLY A 130 23.69 4.83 -16.21
C GLY A 130 22.72 3.68 -16.40
N GLU A 131 22.61 3.22 -17.65
CA GLU A 131 21.73 2.11 -18.04
C GLU A 131 22.32 0.73 -17.70
N ASP A 132 23.64 0.59 -17.72
CA ASP A 132 24.37 -0.61 -17.33
C ASP A 132 25.16 -0.37 -16.04
N ILE A 133 24.78 -1.07 -14.97
CA ILE A 133 25.42 -0.96 -13.65
C ILE A 133 25.69 -2.35 -13.06
N VAL A 134 26.61 -2.40 -12.10
CA VAL A 134 26.87 -3.61 -11.30
C VAL A 134 26.34 -3.40 -9.90
N PHE A 135 25.34 -4.20 -9.52
CA PHE A 135 24.84 -4.25 -8.16
C PHE A 135 25.65 -5.26 -7.33
N LEU A 136 26.57 -4.75 -6.50
CA LEU A 136 27.39 -5.58 -5.62
C LEU A 136 26.68 -5.80 -4.28
N ALA A 137 26.17 -7.01 -4.06
CA ALA A 137 25.71 -7.44 -2.74
C ALA A 137 26.90 -7.96 -1.92
N THR A 138 27.26 -7.25 -0.85
CA THR A 138 28.33 -7.66 0.08
C THR A 138 27.78 -8.57 1.16
N ASP A 139 28.63 -9.43 1.72
CA ASP A 139 28.28 -10.26 2.88
C ASP A 139 27.03 -11.15 2.68
N ILE A 140 26.85 -11.68 1.47
CA ILE A 140 25.68 -12.50 1.09
C ILE A 140 25.48 -13.72 2.00
N ASN A 141 26.54 -14.21 2.64
CA ASN A 141 26.56 -15.39 3.52
C ASN A 141 26.19 -15.09 4.98
N LEU A 142 25.82 -13.85 5.34
CA LEU A 142 25.37 -13.54 6.69
C LEU A 142 24.21 -14.47 7.12
N PRO A 143 24.12 -14.89 8.39
CA PRO A 143 22.99 -15.70 8.84
C PRO A 143 21.69 -14.88 8.86
N GLY A 144 20.54 -15.53 8.64
CA GLY A 144 19.22 -14.91 8.70
C GLY A 144 18.79 -14.15 7.45
N ALA A 145 17.61 -13.53 7.51
CA ALA A 145 17.06 -12.74 6.41
C ALA A 145 17.74 -11.37 6.31
N VAL A 146 18.16 -11.00 5.09
CA VAL A 146 18.91 -9.76 4.82
C VAL A 146 18.46 -9.19 3.48
N ASP A 147 18.31 -7.87 3.42
CA ASP A 147 17.93 -7.11 2.24
C ASP A 147 19.07 -6.20 1.78
N TRP A 148 19.35 -6.18 0.49
CA TRP A 148 20.22 -5.21 -0.17
C TRP A 148 19.39 -4.35 -1.11
N VAL A 149 19.65 -3.05 -1.07
CA VAL A 149 18.89 -2.05 -1.85
C VAL A 149 19.85 -1.08 -2.51
N MET A 150 19.60 -0.81 -3.78
CA MET A 150 20.33 0.19 -4.55
C MET A 150 19.37 0.94 -5.47
N MET A 151 19.66 2.21 -5.74
CA MET A 151 18.97 2.98 -6.76
C MET A 151 19.81 3.05 -8.04
N GLN A 152 19.17 2.85 -9.17
CA GLN A 152 19.68 3.14 -10.50
C GLN A 152 18.94 4.33 -11.08
N SER A 153 19.66 5.24 -11.73
CA SER A 153 19.12 6.43 -12.39
C SER A 153 19.53 6.44 -13.86
N CYS A 154 18.54 6.32 -14.75
CA CYS A 154 18.74 6.30 -16.20
C CYS A 154 17.44 6.72 -16.91
N PHE A 155 17.55 7.22 -18.15
CA PHE A 155 16.40 7.67 -18.96
C PHE A 155 15.47 8.67 -18.26
N GLY A 156 16.00 9.49 -17.34
CA GLY A 156 15.21 10.43 -16.54
C GLY A 156 14.30 9.79 -15.48
N HIS A 157 14.48 8.48 -15.21
CA HIS A 157 13.71 7.72 -14.23
C HIS A 157 14.63 7.08 -13.19
N HIS A 158 14.03 6.66 -12.06
CA HIS A 158 14.73 5.98 -10.99
C HIS A 158 14.17 4.57 -10.81
N PHE A 159 15.08 3.60 -10.75
CA PHE A 159 14.76 2.19 -10.58
C PHE A 159 15.38 1.70 -9.27
N MET A 160 14.60 1.08 -8.42
CA MET A 160 15.06 0.45 -7.18
C MET A 160 15.38 -1.01 -7.46
N LEU A 161 16.63 -1.40 -7.22
CA LEU A 161 17.08 -2.79 -7.27
C LEU A 161 17.04 -3.33 -5.85
N VAL A 162 16.33 -4.44 -5.67
CA VAL A 162 16.22 -5.13 -4.39
C VAL A 162 16.73 -6.55 -4.56
N LEU A 163 17.66 -6.96 -3.69
CA LEU A 163 18.02 -8.35 -3.47
C LEU A 163 17.60 -8.71 -2.06
N GLU A 164 16.67 -9.65 -1.94
CA GLU A 164 16.18 -10.16 -0.67
C GLU A 164 16.67 -11.59 -0.48
N LYS A 165 17.25 -11.88 0.68
CA LYS A 165 17.58 -13.25 1.11
C LYS A 165 16.56 -13.69 2.14
N GLN A 166 15.87 -14.78 1.84
CA GLN A 166 14.93 -15.43 2.74
C GLN A 166 15.50 -16.76 3.23
N GLU A 167 15.26 -17.05 4.51
CA GLU A 167 15.55 -18.35 5.12
C GLU A 167 14.23 -19.00 5.52
N LYS A 168 13.81 -20.05 4.80
CA LYS A 168 12.52 -20.72 5.05
C LYS A 168 12.60 -21.75 6.16
N TYR A 169 13.71 -22.50 6.19
CA TYR A 169 14.06 -23.50 7.19
C TYR A 169 15.58 -23.49 7.35
N GLU A 170 16.10 -24.01 8.46
CA GLU A 170 17.54 -24.06 8.72
C GLU A 170 18.31 -24.63 7.52
N GLY A 171 19.22 -23.82 6.98
CA GLY A 171 20.09 -24.20 5.86
C GLY A 171 19.47 -24.08 4.46
N TYR A 172 18.19 -23.72 4.33
CA TYR A 172 17.55 -23.49 3.03
C TYR A 172 17.34 -21.99 2.76
N GLN A 173 18.31 -21.40 2.07
CA GLN A 173 18.33 -19.99 1.70
C GLN A 173 17.89 -19.79 0.25
N GLN A 174 17.03 -18.79 0.02
CA GLN A 174 16.59 -18.36 -1.30
C GLN A 174 16.89 -16.88 -1.49
N PHE A 175 17.32 -16.51 -2.70
CA PHE A 175 17.56 -15.12 -3.08
C PHE A 175 16.53 -14.69 -4.13
N PHE A 176 15.93 -13.53 -3.91
CA PHE A 176 14.98 -12.91 -4.82
C PHE A 176 15.55 -11.56 -5.26
N ALA A 177 15.66 -11.36 -6.58
CA ALA A 177 16.14 -10.11 -7.13
C ALA A 177 15.04 -9.50 -8.00
N ILE A 178 14.70 -8.24 -7.74
CA ILE A 178 13.66 -7.50 -8.45
C ILE A 178 14.10 -6.07 -8.73
N VAL A 179 13.61 -5.53 -9.85
CA VAL A 179 13.77 -4.12 -10.22
C VAL A 179 12.39 -3.47 -10.20
N LEU A 180 12.27 -2.35 -9.49
CA LEU A 180 11.03 -1.59 -9.34
C LEU A 180 11.22 -0.19 -9.91
N LEU A 181 10.36 0.24 -10.82
CA LEU A 181 10.34 1.63 -11.27
C LEU A 181 9.70 2.53 -10.19
N ILE A 182 10.35 3.63 -9.82
CA ILE A 182 9.71 4.73 -9.08
C ILE A 182 8.90 5.55 -10.08
N GLY A 183 7.67 5.12 -10.34
CA GLY A 183 6.81 5.69 -11.36
C GLY A 183 5.41 5.07 -11.39
N THR A 184 4.67 5.39 -12.44
CA THR A 184 3.36 4.77 -12.73
C THR A 184 3.53 3.42 -13.42
N ARG A 185 2.49 2.58 -13.34
CA ARG A 185 2.45 1.29 -14.07
C ARG A 185 2.61 1.48 -15.59
N LYS A 186 1.96 2.50 -16.15
CA LYS A 186 2.06 2.84 -17.57
C LYS A 186 3.48 3.24 -17.98
N GLN A 187 4.22 3.93 -17.11
CA GLN A 187 5.64 4.21 -17.36
C GLN A 187 6.46 2.92 -17.32
N ALA A 188 6.21 2.03 -16.35
CA ALA A 188 6.93 0.77 -16.19
C ALA A 188 6.82 -0.15 -17.41
N GLU A 189 5.67 -0.15 -18.10
CA GLU A 189 5.44 -0.92 -19.33
C GLU A 189 6.39 -0.54 -20.49
N ASN A 190 7.04 0.62 -20.44
CA ASN A 190 8.00 1.05 -21.47
C ASN A 190 9.43 0.56 -21.20
N PHE A 191 9.66 -0.15 -20.10
CA PHE A 191 10.99 -0.59 -19.70
C PHE A 191 11.05 -2.10 -19.51
N VAL A 192 12.21 -2.66 -19.83
CA VAL A 192 12.56 -4.05 -19.53
C VAL A 192 13.89 -4.03 -18.80
N TYR A 193 14.01 -4.83 -17.75
CA TYR A 193 15.26 -4.99 -17.01
C TYR A 193 15.84 -6.38 -17.24
N ARG A 194 17.16 -6.49 -17.08
CA ARG A 194 17.89 -7.75 -17.19
C ARG A 194 18.84 -7.88 -16.01
N LEU A 195 18.68 -8.94 -15.23
CA LEU A 195 19.55 -9.27 -14.12
C LEU A 195 20.42 -10.47 -14.51
N GLU A 196 21.73 -10.26 -14.59
CA GLU A 196 22.69 -11.30 -14.95
C GLU A 196 23.61 -11.58 -13.77
N ARG A 197 23.78 -12.87 -13.47
CA ARG A 197 24.80 -13.33 -12.52
C ARG A 197 25.91 -14.01 -13.31
N ASN A 198 27.01 -13.30 -13.50
CA ASN A 198 28.20 -13.86 -14.12
C ASN A 198 28.98 -14.68 -13.09
N GLY A 199 29.06 -15.99 -13.30
CA GLY A 199 29.99 -16.87 -12.59
C GLY A 199 30.92 -17.48 -13.61
N ASN A 200 32.23 -17.33 -13.43
CA ASN A 200 33.15 -18.26 -14.09
C ASN A 200 32.88 -19.65 -13.48
N PRO A 201 32.71 -20.71 -14.29
CA PRO A 201 32.70 -22.06 -13.73
C PRO A 201 34.02 -22.26 -12.98
N PRO A 202 34.00 -22.87 -11.77
CA PRO A 202 35.24 -23.29 -11.14
C PRO A 202 35.96 -24.23 -12.11
N ARG A 203 37.21 -23.88 -12.47
CA ARG A 203 38.11 -24.78 -13.19
C ARG A 203 38.52 -25.94 -12.28
#